data_AF-A0A857VCK8-F1
#
_entry.id   AF-A0A857VCK8-F1
#
_cell.length_a   1.000
_cell.length_b   1.000
_cell.length_c   1.000
_cell.angle_alpha   90.00
_cell.angle_beta   90.00
_cell.angle_gamma   90.00
#
_symmetry.space_group_name_H-M   'P 1'
#
loop_
_entity.id
_entity.type
_entity.pdbx_description
1 polymer ?
#
loop_
_entity_poly.entity_id
_entity_poly.type
_entity_poly.pdbx_seq_one_letter_code
_entity_poly.pdbx_strand_id
1 'polypeptide(L)'
;MTKQTKSSGFTIVELLIVIVVIAILAAITIVAYNGIQNRANDTAAKETASQFRTKIEAYNTIKSKYPATTTSASDLVTDLATEAESKLDKGVEDKVSDTAAVTKEKPVHWAACTSGTTGGTVTYWKTGGTEKFELGKC
;
A
#
# COMPACT_ATOMS: atom_id res chain seq x y z
N MET A 1 -22.36 10.11 64.64
CA MET A 1 -21.17 9.27 64.37
C MET A 1 -20.67 9.58 62.97
N THR A 2 -19.56 10.32 62.86
CA THR A 2 -18.93 10.63 61.58
C THR A 2 -17.96 9.51 61.19
N LYS A 3 -18.32 8.76 60.14
CA LYS A 3 -17.56 7.62 59.62
C LYS A 3 -16.32 8.14 58.88
N GLN A 4 -15.15 8.01 59.49
CA GLN A 4 -13.87 8.29 58.85
C GLN A 4 -13.63 7.26 57.72
N THR A 5 -13.64 7.72 56.47
CA THR A 5 -13.27 6.90 55.31
C THR A 5 -11.76 6.81 55.24
N LYS A 6 -11.18 5.64 55.53
CA LYS A 6 -9.75 5.38 55.30
C LYS A 6 -9.47 5.51 53.79
N SER A 7 -8.72 6.54 53.41
CA SER A 7 -8.12 6.62 52.08
C SER A 7 -6.92 5.67 52.07
N SER A 8 -7.03 4.55 51.39
CA SER A 8 -5.92 3.65 51.12
C SER A 8 -5.13 4.19 49.92
N GLY A 9 -3.93 4.71 50.17
CA GLY A 9 -3.00 5.10 49.11
C GLY A 9 -2.30 3.89 48.50
N PHE A 10 -2.02 3.95 47.19
CA PHE A 10 -1.09 3.03 46.53
C PHE A 10 0.32 3.21 47.10
N THR A 11 1.03 2.12 47.32
CA THR A 11 2.44 2.16 47.72
C THR A 11 3.31 2.57 46.53
N ILE A 12 4.42 3.27 46.81
CA ILE A 12 5.40 3.64 45.78
C ILE A 12 5.94 2.40 45.07
N VAL A 13 6.07 1.28 45.80
CA VAL A 13 6.56 0.01 45.24
C VAL A 13 5.58 -0.58 44.23
N GLU A 14 4.28 -0.55 44.51
CA GLU A 14 3.25 -1.01 43.56
C GLU A 14 3.28 -0.20 42.27
N LEU A 15 3.48 1.12 42.36
CA LEU A 15 3.53 1.96 41.17
C LEU A 15 4.84 1.75 40.39
N LEU A 16 5.96 1.47 41.08
CA LEU A 16 7.26 1.20 40.47
C LEU A 16 7.23 -0.11 39.65
N ILE A 17 6.69 -1.19 40.20
CA ILE A 17 6.65 -2.46 39.45
C ILE A 17 5.78 -2.33 38.19
N VAL A 18 4.69 -1.56 38.25
CA VAL A 18 3.78 -1.38 37.12
C VAL A 18 4.47 -0.65 35.97
N ILE A 19 5.21 0.43 36.25
CA ILE A 19 5.93 1.16 35.19
C ILE A 19 7.05 0.31 34.57
N VAL A 20 7.72 -0.53 35.36
CA VAL A 20 8.77 -1.44 34.85
C VAL A 20 8.16 -2.48 33.92
N VAL A 21 7.04 -3.09 34.31
CA VAL A 21 6.34 -4.06 33.48
C VAL A 21 5.84 -3.42 32.18
N ILE A 22 5.25 -2.22 32.24
CA ILE A 22 4.81 -1.48 31.04
C ILE A 22 6.00 -1.15 30.14
N ALA A 23 7.15 -0.76 30.71
CA ALA A 23 8.35 -0.45 29.93
C ALA A 23 8.88 -1.66 29.15
N ILE A 24 8.91 -2.85 29.77
CA ILE A 24 9.34 -4.09 29.10
C ILE A 24 8.35 -4.48 27.99
N LEU A 25 7.05 -4.43 28.29
CA LEU A 25 6.01 -4.76 27.30
C LEU A 25 6.04 -3.79 26.11
N ALA A 26 6.21 -2.49 26.36
CA ALA A 26 6.31 -1.47 25.32
C ALA A 26 7.51 -1.68 24.39
N ALA A 27 8.68 -2.08 24.94
CA ALA A 27 9.86 -2.34 24.13
C ALA A 27 9.64 -3.50 23.13
N ILE A 28 9.03 -4.60 23.58
CA ILE A 28 8.73 -5.77 22.74
C ILE A 28 7.69 -5.41 21.67
N THR A 29 6.64 -4.68 22.05
CA THR A 29 5.56 -4.33 21.11
C THR A 29 6.03 -3.41 19.99
N ILE A 30 6.93 -2.46 20.26
CA ILE A 30 7.45 -1.55 19.22
C ILE A 30 8.16 -2.31 18.10
N VAL A 31 9.03 -3.27 18.44
CA VAL A 31 9.78 -4.06 17.43
C VAL A 31 8.83 -4.92 16.61
N ALA A 32 7.88 -5.60 17.26
CA ALA A 32 6.88 -6.42 16.58
C ALA A 32 5.97 -5.59 15.66
N TYR A 33 5.56 -4.39 16.11
CA TYR A 33 4.66 -3.51 15.38
C TYR A 33 5.24 -3.05 14.03
N ASN A 34 6.54 -2.70 13.99
CA ASN A 34 7.21 -2.31 12.75
C ASN A 34 7.20 -3.43 11.69
N GLY A 35 7.42 -4.68 12.10
CA GLY A 35 7.36 -5.83 11.19
C GLY A 35 5.96 -6.09 10.66
N ILE A 36 4.95 -6.00 11.52
CA ILE A 36 3.54 -6.19 11.15
C ILE A 36 3.09 -5.10 10.16
N GLN A 37 3.42 -3.83 10.44
CA GLN A 37 3.05 -2.71 9.59
C GLN A 37 3.67 -2.83 8.19
N ASN A 38 4.94 -3.22 8.10
CA ASN A 38 5.60 -3.46 6.82
C ASN A 38 4.92 -4.59 6.02
N ARG A 39 4.59 -5.73 6.66
CA ARG A 39 3.89 -6.83 6.01
C ARG A 39 2.47 -6.45 5.55
N ALA A 40 1.77 -5.63 6.33
CA ALA A 40 0.46 -5.10 5.96
C ALA A 40 0.57 -4.20 4.73
N ASN A 41 1.56 -3.30 4.69
CA ASN A 41 1.82 -2.45 3.53
C ASN A 41 2.21 -3.26 2.28
N ASP A 42 3.06 -4.28 2.41
CA ASP A 42 3.42 -5.17 1.29
C ASP A 42 2.20 -5.87 0.71
N THR A 43 1.32 -6.37 1.59
CA THR A 43 0.08 -7.04 1.18
C THR A 43 -0.86 -6.05 0.48
N ALA A 44 -1.04 -4.86 1.03
CA ALA A 44 -1.87 -3.81 0.44
C ALA A 44 -1.33 -3.31 -0.90
N ALA A 45 -0.01 -3.14 -1.04
CA ALA A 45 0.64 -2.75 -2.27
C ALA A 45 0.46 -3.82 -3.35
N LYS A 46 0.68 -5.10 -3.01
CA LYS A 46 0.46 -6.24 -3.90
C LYS A 46 -1.00 -6.37 -4.34
N GLU A 47 -1.94 -6.18 -3.41
CA GLU A 47 -3.38 -6.20 -3.72
C GLU A 47 -3.75 -5.07 -4.67
N THR A 48 -3.29 -3.85 -4.39
CA THR A 48 -3.50 -2.68 -5.27
C THR A 48 -2.92 -2.94 -6.66
N ALA A 49 -1.71 -3.52 -6.74
CA ALA A 49 -1.09 -3.89 -8.02
C ALA A 49 -1.88 -4.97 -8.78
N SER A 50 -2.49 -5.93 -8.07
CA SER A 50 -3.35 -6.96 -8.68
C SER A 50 -4.66 -6.39 -9.20
N GLN A 51 -5.30 -5.49 -8.46
CA GLN A 51 -6.49 -4.78 -8.90
C GLN A 51 -6.17 -3.94 -10.15
N PHE A 52 -5.07 -3.17 -10.08
CA PHE A 52 -4.57 -2.38 -11.19
C PHE A 52 -4.28 -3.23 -12.43
N ARG A 53 -3.58 -4.36 -12.27
CA ARG A 53 -3.32 -5.34 -13.34
C ARG A 53 -4.60 -5.79 -14.02
N THR A 54 -5.61 -6.16 -13.24
CA THR A 54 -6.90 -6.63 -13.76
C THR A 54 -7.58 -5.57 -14.64
N LYS A 55 -7.50 -4.30 -14.23
CA LYS A 55 -8.05 -3.17 -15.00
C LYS A 55 -7.30 -2.91 -16.31
N ILE A 56 -5.97 -3.07 -16.29
CA ILE A 56 -5.14 -2.99 -17.50
C ILE A 56 -5.44 -4.15 -18.47
N GLU A 57 -5.62 -5.37 -17.96
CA GLU A 57 -6.02 -6.51 -18.79
C GLU A 57 -7.44 -6.33 -19.37
N ALA A 58 -8.37 -5.74 -18.62
CA ALA A 58 -9.70 -5.37 -19.13
C ALA A 58 -9.59 -4.34 -20.26
N TYR A 59 -8.75 -3.31 -20.10
CA TYR A 59 -8.49 -2.33 -21.17
C TYR A 59 -7.99 -3.02 -22.45
N ASN A 60 -7.02 -3.94 -22.32
CA ASN A 60 -6.50 -4.70 -23.44
C ASN A 60 -7.55 -5.61 -24.09
N THR A 61 -8.48 -6.16 -23.31
CA THR A 61 -9.58 -7.00 -23.84
C THR A 61 -10.53 -6.19 -24.72
N ILE A 62 -10.77 -4.91 -24.39
CA ILE A 62 -11.70 -4.03 -25.12
C ILE A 62 -11.02 -3.33 -26.30
N LYS A 63 -9.81 -2.83 -26.11
CA LYS A 63 -9.08 -2.02 -27.10
C LYS A 63 -8.08 -2.84 -27.94
N SER A 64 -7.90 -4.13 -27.63
CA SER A 64 -6.90 -5.02 -28.23
C SER A 64 -5.46 -4.48 -28.15
N LYS A 65 -5.20 -3.61 -27.17
CA LYS A 65 -3.91 -2.98 -26.93
C LYS A 65 -3.77 -2.54 -25.47
N TYR A 66 -2.55 -2.47 -24.98
CA TYR A 66 -2.24 -1.90 -23.66
C TYR A 66 -2.14 -0.37 -23.71
N PRO A 67 -2.37 0.33 -22.58
CA PRO A 67 -2.24 1.80 -22.50
C PRO A 67 -0.83 2.24 -22.87
N ALA A 68 -0.71 3.17 -23.83
CA ALA A 68 0.58 3.67 -24.33
C ALA A 68 1.23 4.71 -23.41
N THR A 69 0.52 5.12 -22.35
CA THR A 69 0.85 6.29 -21.55
C THR A 69 2.04 6.02 -20.63
N THR A 70 3.11 6.79 -20.81
CA THR A 70 4.36 6.68 -20.02
C THR A 70 4.71 7.95 -19.25
N THR A 71 3.94 9.03 -19.43
CA THR A 71 4.36 10.37 -18.99
C THR A 71 3.73 10.82 -17.66
N SER A 72 2.49 10.41 -17.36
CA SER A 72 1.79 10.81 -16.12
C SER A 72 0.71 9.80 -15.72
N ALA A 73 0.50 9.61 -14.43
CA ALA A 73 -0.54 8.76 -13.86
C ALA A 73 -1.94 9.29 -14.16
N SER A 74 -2.14 10.62 -14.19
CA SER A 74 -3.43 11.23 -14.54
C SER A 74 -3.88 10.89 -15.97
N ASP A 75 -2.94 10.90 -16.92
CA ASP A 75 -3.23 10.61 -18.32
C ASP A 75 -3.58 9.13 -18.50
N LEU A 76 -2.86 8.25 -17.80
CA LEU A 76 -3.16 6.84 -17.74
C LEU A 76 -4.54 6.56 -17.17
N VAL A 77 -4.87 7.16 -16.02
CA VAL A 77 -6.18 7.04 -15.38
C VAL A 77 -7.29 7.51 -16.32
N THR A 78 -7.07 8.63 -17.02
CA THR A 78 -8.04 9.19 -17.97
C THR A 78 -8.23 8.25 -19.16
N ASP A 79 -7.16 7.67 -19.71
CA ASP A 79 -7.23 6.69 -20.80
C ASP A 79 -8.01 5.43 -20.36
N LEU A 80 -7.70 4.87 -19.19
CA LEU A 80 -8.43 3.73 -18.62
C LEU A 80 -9.90 4.04 -18.32
N ALA A 81 -10.24 5.30 -18.02
CA ALA A 81 -11.61 5.72 -17.72
C ALA A 81 -12.48 5.87 -18.98
N THR A 82 -11.90 5.77 -20.18
CA THR A 82 -12.65 5.80 -21.45
C THR A 82 -13.64 4.64 -21.53
N GLU A 83 -13.30 3.49 -20.94
CA GLU A 83 -14.17 2.32 -20.85
C GLU A 83 -14.54 2.05 -19.38
N ALA A 84 -15.82 1.78 -19.12
CA ALA A 84 -16.31 1.61 -17.76
C ALA A 84 -15.64 0.42 -17.02
N GLU A 85 -15.27 -0.63 -17.75
CA GLU A 85 -14.73 -1.87 -17.19
C GLU A 85 -13.24 -1.75 -16.80
N SER A 86 -12.47 -0.95 -17.55
CA SER A 86 -11.06 -0.66 -17.25
C SER A 86 -10.87 0.49 -16.29
N LYS A 87 -11.93 1.23 -15.95
CA LYS A 87 -11.83 2.33 -14.99
C LYS A 87 -11.29 1.84 -13.64
N LEU A 88 -10.30 2.57 -13.13
CA LEU A 88 -9.75 2.38 -11.80
C LEU A 88 -10.73 2.90 -10.74
N ASP A 89 -10.87 2.15 -9.66
CA ASP A 89 -11.53 2.65 -8.46
C ASP A 89 -10.68 3.78 -7.84
N LYS A 90 -11.32 4.80 -7.25
CA LYS A 90 -10.59 5.96 -6.69
C LYS A 90 -9.49 5.57 -5.70
N GLY A 91 -9.72 4.53 -4.90
CA GLY A 91 -8.73 4.02 -3.96
C GLY A 91 -7.49 3.39 -4.60
N VAL A 92 -7.56 3.00 -5.88
CA VAL A 92 -6.43 2.50 -6.68
C VAL A 92 -5.81 3.64 -7.49
N GLU A 93 -6.63 4.51 -8.08
CA GLU A 93 -6.20 5.73 -8.78
C GLU A 93 -5.28 6.59 -7.90
N ASP A 94 -5.71 6.85 -6.65
CA ASP A 94 -4.94 7.61 -5.68
C ASP A 94 -3.64 6.92 -5.25
N LYS A 95 -3.40 5.68 -5.66
CA LYS A 95 -2.19 4.90 -5.35
C LYS A 95 -1.25 4.71 -6.54
N VAL A 96 -1.61 5.24 -7.71
CA VAL A 96 -0.74 5.23 -8.89
C VAL A 96 0.30 6.35 -8.78
N SER A 97 1.56 6.00 -9.01
CA SER A 97 2.73 6.89 -9.03
C SER A 97 3.01 7.37 -10.45
N ASP A 98 3.28 8.67 -10.59
CA ASP A 98 3.73 9.29 -11.84
C ASP A 98 5.17 8.86 -12.22
N THR A 99 5.93 8.34 -11.27
CA THR A 99 7.33 7.94 -11.49
C THR A 99 7.56 6.46 -11.18
N ALA A 100 8.59 5.89 -11.79
CA ALA A 100 9.03 4.52 -11.50
C ALA A 100 9.49 4.31 -10.05
N ALA A 101 9.75 5.39 -9.30
CA ALA A 101 10.04 5.36 -7.87
C ALA A 101 8.73 5.30 -7.08
N VAL A 102 8.22 4.08 -6.86
CA VAL A 102 7.03 3.84 -6.03
C VAL A 102 7.33 3.97 -4.54
N THR A 103 6.36 4.49 -3.78
CA THR A 103 6.46 4.66 -2.32
C THR A 103 5.36 3.88 -1.61
N LYS A 104 5.32 3.91 -0.27
CA LYS A 104 4.24 3.28 0.51
C LYS A 104 2.88 3.90 0.20
N GLU A 105 2.85 5.20 -0.07
CA GLU A 105 1.65 6.01 -0.33
C GLU A 105 1.18 5.87 -1.78
N LYS A 106 2.14 5.82 -2.72
CA LYS A 106 1.91 5.58 -4.15
C LYS A 106 2.59 4.28 -4.59
N PRO A 107 2.02 3.12 -4.21
CA PRO A 107 2.68 1.84 -4.35
C PRO A 107 2.71 1.25 -5.74
N VAL A 108 2.05 1.81 -6.76
CA VAL A 108 1.94 1.19 -8.08
C VAL A 108 2.35 2.15 -9.19
N HIS A 109 3.10 1.68 -10.18
CA HIS A 109 3.47 2.44 -11.36
C HIS A 109 3.33 1.58 -12.61
N TRP A 110 2.83 2.17 -13.70
CA TRP A 110 2.71 1.54 -15.01
C TRP A 110 3.77 2.09 -15.96
N ALA A 111 4.44 1.19 -16.67
CA ALA A 111 5.31 1.55 -17.79
C ALA A 111 4.97 0.66 -19.00
N ALA A 112 4.48 1.27 -20.08
CA ALA A 112 4.28 0.56 -21.34
C ALA A 112 5.62 0.08 -21.95
N CYS A 113 5.59 -0.94 -22.81
CA CYS A 113 6.78 -1.36 -23.54
C CYS A 113 7.28 -0.26 -24.48
N THR A 114 8.61 -0.15 -24.64
CA THR A 114 9.24 0.82 -25.55
C THR A 114 8.89 0.59 -27.03
N SER A 115 8.51 -0.64 -27.39
CA SER A 115 8.24 -1.08 -28.77
C SER A 115 6.77 -1.03 -29.18
N GLY A 116 5.89 -0.43 -28.36
CA GLY A 116 4.48 -0.23 -28.68
C GLY A 116 3.52 -0.70 -27.59
N THR A 117 2.24 -0.83 -27.95
CA THR A 117 1.13 -1.15 -27.03
C THR A 117 0.89 -2.66 -26.85
N THR A 118 1.90 -3.50 -27.07
CA THR A 118 1.80 -4.97 -26.99
C THR A 118 1.98 -5.52 -25.57
N GLY A 119 2.36 -4.65 -24.63
CA GLY A 119 2.52 -4.99 -23.24
C GLY A 119 2.97 -3.81 -22.38
N GLY A 120 3.31 -4.11 -21.14
CA GLY A 120 3.96 -3.19 -20.22
C GLY A 120 4.23 -3.86 -18.88
N THR A 121 4.82 -3.09 -17.97
CA THR A 121 5.21 -3.55 -16.65
C THR A 121 4.48 -2.75 -15.58
N VAL A 122 3.84 -3.46 -14.64
CA VAL A 122 3.33 -2.89 -13.40
C VAL A 122 4.41 -3.06 -12.34
N THR A 123 5.04 -1.96 -11.93
CA THR A 123 5.99 -1.96 -10.79
C THR A 123 5.24 -1.63 -9.52
N TYR A 124 5.50 -2.34 -8.43
CA TYR A 124 4.88 -2.05 -7.15
C TYR A 124 5.85 -2.10 -5.97
N TRP A 125 5.49 -1.37 -4.91
CA TRP A 125 6.30 -1.23 -3.71
C TRP A 125 6.30 -2.51 -2.87
N LYS A 126 7.46 -2.85 -2.33
CA LYS A 126 7.65 -3.91 -1.34
C LYS A 126 8.68 -3.50 -0.31
N THR A 127 8.57 -3.98 0.91
CA THR A 127 9.57 -3.80 1.95
C THR A 127 10.93 -4.31 1.46
N GLY A 128 11.89 -3.40 1.33
CA GLY A 128 13.24 -3.71 0.82
C GLY A 128 13.44 -3.50 -0.69
N GLY A 129 12.44 -3.00 -1.42
CA GLY A 129 12.62 -2.66 -2.84
C GLY A 129 11.31 -2.54 -3.62
N THR A 130 11.29 -3.10 -4.82
CA THR A 130 10.13 -3.14 -5.70
C THR A 130 10.01 -4.50 -6.37
N GLU A 131 8.79 -4.88 -6.72
CA GLU A 131 8.51 -6.05 -7.55
C GLU A 131 7.76 -5.62 -8.81
N LYS A 132 7.75 -6.49 -9.82
CA LYS A 132 7.22 -6.17 -11.15
C LYS A 132 6.32 -7.30 -11.64
N PHE A 133 5.21 -6.93 -12.25
CA PHE A 133 4.39 -7.82 -13.07
C PHE A 133 4.49 -7.40 -14.52
N GLU A 134 4.86 -8.34 -15.38
CA GLU A 134 4.86 -8.14 -16.82
C GLU A 134 3.50 -8.53 -17.39
N LEU A 135 2.98 -7.67 -18.27
CA LEU A 135 1.74 -7.85 -18.99
C LEU A 135 2.03 -7.83 -20.48
N GLY A 136 1.57 -8.85 -21.20
CA GLY A 136 1.84 -9.00 -22.63
C GLY A 136 3.32 -9.32 -22.90
N LYS A 137 3.79 -8.94 -24.09
CA LYS A 137 5.20 -9.08 -24.47
C LYS A 137 5.78 -7.71 -24.79
N CYS A 138 6.77 -7.32 -24.00
CA CYS A 138 7.87 -6.49 -24.44
C CYS A 138 8.93 -7.43 -25.07
#